data_AF-A0A8T5PHS0-F1
#
_entry.id   AF-A0A8T5PHS0-F1
#
_cell.length_a   1.000
_cell.length_b   1.000
_cell.length_c   1.000
_cell.angle_alpha   90.00
_cell.angle_beta   90.00
_cell.angle_gamma   90.00
#
_symmetry.space_group_name_H-M   'P 1'
#
loop_
_entity.id
_entity.type
_entity.pdbx_description
1 polymer ?
#
loop_
_entity_poly.entity_id
_entity_poly.type
_entity_poly.pdbx_seq_one_letter_code
_entity_poly.pdbx_strand_id
1 'polypeptide(L)'
;MNFFAKGALIILTIFVVLFIIGILMGEMCHEIGNCKECWMIYDEIAHYNSLVDLISCACLEAKKNDFKDSQINYEIERIYENLMNNKATSEQICNGEVPLIKYETK
;
A
#
# COMPACT_ATOMS: atom_id res chain seq x y z
N MET A 1 39.80 9.18 29.66
CA MET A 1 38.54 8.61 29.09
C MET A 1 38.93 7.41 28.24
N ASN A 2 38.67 6.21 28.76
CA ASN A 2 39.35 4.97 28.37
C ASN A 2 38.98 4.50 26.95
N PHE A 3 39.93 3.86 26.27
CA PHE A 3 39.79 3.32 24.90
C PHE A 3 38.51 2.50 24.71
N PHE A 4 38.12 1.72 25.73
CA PHE A 4 36.87 0.96 25.77
C PHE A 4 35.59 1.80 25.70
N ALA A 5 35.57 2.98 26.34
CA ALA A 5 34.40 3.87 26.31
C ALA A 5 34.20 4.52 24.94
N LYS A 6 35.30 4.79 24.21
CA LYS A 6 35.24 5.29 22.82
C LYS A 6 34.76 4.21 21.85
N GLY A 7 35.22 2.97 22.02
CA GLY A 7 34.79 1.82 21.20
C GLY A 7 33.28 1.52 21.37
N ALA A 8 32.79 1.53 22.61
CA ALA A 8 31.37 1.32 22.89
C ALA A 8 30.47 2.42 22.29
N LEU A 9 30.92 3.69 22.33
CA LEU A 9 30.20 4.81 21.73
C LEU A 9 30.07 4.66 20.22
N ILE A 10 31.15 4.26 19.52
CA ILE A 10 31.15 4.07 18.06
C ILE A 10 30.18 2.95 17.67
N ILE A 11 30.19 1.82 18.39
CA ILE A 11 29.27 0.71 18.14
C ILE A 11 27.82 1.15 18.33
N LEU A 12 27.53 1.89 19.42
CA LEU A 12 26.19 2.43 19.67
C LEU A 12 25.74 3.35 18.53
N THR A 13 26.62 4.24 18.05
CA THR A 13 26.31 5.12 16.91
C THR A 13 26.00 4.33 15.65
N ILE A 14 26.75 3.27 15.34
CA ILE A 14 26.49 2.40 14.19
C ILE A 14 25.11 1.74 14.30
N PHE A 15 24.75 1.20 15.48
CA PHE A 15 23.43 0.61 15.69
C PHE A 15 22.29 1.61 15.50
N VAL A 16 22.45 2.85 15.99
CA VAL A 16 21.45 3.91 15.78
C VAL A 16 21.31 4.26 14.30
N VAL A 17 22.42 4.37 13.57
CA VAL A 17 22.38 4.66 12.11
C VAL A 17 21.71 3.52 11.34
N LEU A 18 22.03 2.26 11.65
CA LEU A 18 21.39 1.10 11.01
C LEU A 18 19.89 1.02 11.31
N PHE A 19 19.48 1.35 12.53
CA PHE A 19 18.08 1.40 12.91
C PHE A 19 17.31 2.47 12.14
N ILE A 20 17.89 3.67 11.98
CA ILE A 20 17.29 4.76 11.19
C ILE A 20 17.16 4.35 9.72
N ILE A 21 18.19 3.74 9.13
CA ILE A 21 18.16 3.26 7.73
C ILE A 21 17.05 2.21 7.56
N GLY A 22 16.93 1.26 8.50
CA GLY A 22 15.90 0.23 8.44
C GLY A 22 14.48 0.79 8.45
N ILE A 23 14.22 1.86 9.21
CA ILE A 23 12.92 2.55 9.22
C ILE A 23 12.68 3.29 7.90
N LEU A 24 13.70 3.97 7.37
CA LEU A 24 13.57 4.77 6.16
C LEU A 24 13.33 3.95 4.88
N MET A 25 13.77 2.69 4.85
CA MET A 25 13.61 1.79 3.70
C MET A 25 12.45 0.81 3.85
N GLY A 26 11.52 1.06 4.78
CA GLY A 26 10.34 0.22 4.97
C GLY A 26 9.35 0.38 3.81
N GLU A 27 8.91 -0.75 3.26
CA GLU A 27 7.76 -0.84 2.37
C GLU A 27 6.54 -1.32 3.15
N MET A 28 5.36 -0.80 2.82
CA MET A 28 4.09 -1.37 3.25
C MET A 28 3.38 -1.98 2.05
N CYS A 29 2.72 -3.10 2.27
CA CYS A 29 1.97 -3.81 1.24
C CYS A 29 0.51 -3.98 1.65
N HIS A 30 -0.37 -4.01 0.66
CA HIS A 30 -1.77 -4.36 0.84
C HIS A 30 -2.16 -5.45 -0.16
N GLU A 31 -3.04 -6.35 0.26
CA GLU A 31 -3.41 -7.55 -0.50
C GLU A 31 -4.93 -7.71 -0.54
N ILE A 32 -5.47 -8.06 -1.70
CA ILE A 32 -6.88 -8.43 -1.91
C ILE A 32 -6.90 -9.65 -2.82
N GLY A 33 -7.36 -10.79 -2.32
CA GLY A 33 -7.31 -12.05 -3.08
C GLY A 33 -5.87 -12.39 -3.48
N ASN A 34 -5.62 -12.49 -4.78
CA ASN A 34 -4.29 -12.75 -5.34
C ASN A 34 -3.53 -11.47 -5.75
N CYS A 35 -4.10 -10.29 -5.53
CA CYS A 35 -3.50 -9.02 -5.87
C CYS A 35 -2.72 -8.45 -4.69
N LYS A 36 -1.50 -7.98 -4.95
CA LYS A 36 -0.60 -7.42 -3.95
C LYS A 36 0.10 -6.19 -4.54
N GLU A 37 0.02 -5.09 -3.83
CA GLU A 37 0.76 -3.87 -4.17
C GLU A 37 1.49 -3.33 -2.94
N CYS A 38 2.68 -2.79 -3.16
CA CYS A 38 3.56 -2.27 -2.11
C CYS A 38 4.01 -0.84 -2.44
N TRP A 39 4.18 -0.03 -1.41
CA TRP A 39 4.64 1.36 -1.52
C TRP A 39 5.65 1.70 -0.44
N MET A 40 6.46 2.72 -0.71
CA MET A 40 7.36 3.30 0.29
C MET A 40 6.57 4.12 1.30
N ILE A 41 6.83 3.93 2.59
CA ILE A 41 6.07 4.57 3.70
C ILE A 41 5.95 6.09 3.57
N TYR A 42 6.94 6.75 2.99
CA TYR A 42 7.03 8.21 2.90
C TYR A 42 6.53 8.80 1.57
N ASP A 43 6.00 7.97 0.68
CA ASP A 43 5.50 8.41 -0.63
C ASP A 43 3.98 8.23 -0.69
N GLU A 44 3.26 9.30 -0.35
CA GLU A 44 1.79 9.32 -0.36
C GLU A 44 1.20 9.14 -1.77
N ILE A 45 1.89 9.63 -2.80
CA ILE A 45 1.45 9.48 -4.19
C ILE A 45 1.61 8.02 -4.61
N ALA A 46 2.74 7.40 -4.30
CA ALA A 46 2.93 5.97 -4.54
C ALA A 46 1.93 5.12 -3.75
N HIS A 47 1.65 5.46 -2.49
CA HIS A 47 0.63 4.78 -1.69
C HIS A 47 -0.74 4.81 -2.37
N TYR A 48 -1.19 6.00 -2.75
CA TYR A 48 -2.48 6.18 -3.40
C TYR A 48 -2.55 5.41 -4.72
N ASN A 49 -1.54 5.55 -5.58
CA ASN A 49 -1.47 4.87 -6.87
C ASN A 49 -1.42 3.34 -6.71
N SER A 50 -0.71 2.84 -5.69
CA SER A 50 -0.65 1.41 -5.37
C SER A 50 -2.02 0.87 -4.97
N LEU A 51 -2.81 1.61 -4.20
CA LEU A 51 -4.17 1.20 -3.86
C LEU A 51 -5.11 1.22 -5.08
N VAL A 52 -4.94 2.16 -6.00
CA VAL A 52 -5.69 2.17 -7.28
C VAL A 52 -5.31 0.97 -8.15
N ASP A 53 -4.03 0.62 -8.24
CA ASP A 53 -3.55 -0.57 -8.95
C ASP A 53 -4.07 -1.85 -8.31
N LEU A 54 -4.07 -1.91 -6.98
CA LEU A 54 -4.58 -3.03 -6.22
C LEU A 54 -6.08 -3.26 -6.48
N ILE A 55 -6.90 -2.20 -6.43
CA ILE A 55 -8.32 -2.26 -6.78
C ILE A 55 -8.48 -2.73 -8.22
N SER A 56 -7.69 -2.18 -9.15
CA SER A 56 -7.76 -2.53 -10.58
C SER A 56 -7.46 -4.01 -10.81
N CYS A 57 -6.46 -4.57 -10.11
CA CYS A 57 -6.15 -5.99 -10.13
C CYS A 57 -7.29 -6.81 -9.51
N ALA A 58 -7.75 -6.44 -8.31
CA ALA A 58 -8.82 -7.17 -7.60
C ALA A 58 -10.11 -7.19 -8.42
N CYS A 59 -10.39 -6.15 -9.18
CA CYS A 59 -11.49 -6.09 -10.13
C CYS A 59 -11.39 -7.13 -11.26
N LEU A 60 -10.20 -7.48 -11.72
CA LEU A 60 -10.02 -8.57 -12.69
C LEU A 60 -10.41 -9.92 -12.08
N GLU A 61 -10.04 -10.14 -10.82
CA GLU A 61 -10.39 -11.36 -10.08
C GLU A 61 -11.90 -11.42 -9.77
N ALA A 62 -12.49 -10.32 -9.30
CA ALA A 62 -13.92 -10.20 -9.05
C ALA A 62 -14.73 -10.48 -10.32
N LYS A 63 -14.36 -9.85 -11.45
CA LYS A 63 -15.00 -10.10 -12.75
C LYS A 63 -14.87 -11.55 -13.20
N LYS A 64 -13.70 -12.16 -13.01
CA LYS A 64 -13.47 -13.57 -13.39
C LYS A 64 -14.39 -14.54 -12.64
N ASN A 65 -14.80 -14.19 -11.43
CA ASN A 65 -15.70 -14.98 -10.60
C ASN A 65 -17.15 -14.45 -10.55
N ASP A 66 -17.54 -13.60 -11.51
CA ASP A 66 -18.86 -12.94 -11.57
C ASP A 66 -19.27 -12.27 -10.24
N PHE A 67 -18.32 -11.63 -9.54
CA PHE A 67 -18.54 -10.97 -8.25
C PHE A 67 -19.13 -11.88 -7.17
N LYS A 68 -18.92 -13.20 -7.24
CA LYS A 68 -19.44 -14.15 -6.22
C LYS A 68 -18.60 -14.18 -4.94
N ASP A 69 -17.37 -13.69 -4.98
CA ASP A 69 -16.50 -13.61 -3.81
C ASP A 69 -16.84 -12.36 -2.99
N SER A 70 -17.61 -12.55 -1.91
CA SER A 70 -18.03 -11.45 -1.04
C SER A 70 -16.86 -10.75 -0.35
N GLN A 71 -15.76 -11.45 -0.09
CA GLN A 71 -14.61 -10.86 0.60
C GLN A 71 -13.84 -9.92 -0.34
N ILE A 72 -13.57 -10.36 -1.58
CA ILE A 72 -12.93 -9.51 -2.59
C ILE A 72 -13.78 -8.27 -2.86
N ASN A 73 -15.09 -8.44 -3.04
CA ASN A 73 -16.01 -7.33 -3.28
C ASN A 73 -16.01 -6.32 -2.12
N TYR A 74 -16.10 -6.81 -0.88
CA TYR A 74 -16.08 -5.95 0.31
C TYR A 74 -14.78 -5.14 0.42
N GLU A 75 -13.64 -5.77 0.16
CA GLU A 75 -12.34 -5.07 0.23
C GLU A 75 -12.19 -4.00 -0.85
N ILE A 76 -12.65 -4.29 -2.08
CA ILE A 76 -12.71 -3.28 -3.16
C ILE A 76 -13.53 -2.07 -2.73
N GLU A 77 -14.74 -2.31 -2.21
CA GLU A 77 -15.67 -1.25 -1.78
C GLU A 77 -15.09 -0.44 -0.60
N ARG A 78 -14.50 -1.12 0.38
CA ARG A 78 -13.89 -0.51 1.57
C ARG A 78 -12.73 0.40 1.20
N ILE A 79 -11.80 -0.06 0.37
CA ILE A 79 -10.64 0.73 -0.02
C ILE A 79 -11.07 1.89 -0.92
N TYR A 80 -12.00 1.65 -1.85
CA TYR A 80 -12.54 2.71 -2.69
C TYR A 80 -13.21 3.81 -1.85
N GLU A 81 -14.04 3.45 -0.87
CA GLU A 81 -14.68 4.42 0.03
C GLU A 81 -13.64 5.26 0.77
N ASN A 82 -12.56 4.63 1.25
CA ASN A 82 -11.47 5.34 1.93
C ASN A 82 -10.69 6.28 1.00
N LEU A 83 -10.47 5.89 -0.26
CA LEU A 83 -9.72 6.69 -1.24
C LEU A 83 -10.53 7.87 -1.78
N MET A 84 -11.80 7.62 -2.11
CA MET A 84 -12.63 8.57 -2.86
C MET A 84 -13.64 9.30 -1.97
N ASN A 85 -13.73 8.92 -0.69
CA ASN A 85 -14.75 9.40 0.26
C ASN A 85 -16.16 9.29 -0.32
N ASN A 86 -16.41 8.20 -1.07
CA ASN A 86 -17.67 7.96 -1.77
C ASN A 86 -17.97 6.46 -1.79
N LYS A 87 -19.26 6.10 -1.66
CA LYS A 87 -19.72 4.71 -1.70
C LYS A 87 -20.08 4.33 -3.12
N ALA A 88 -19.56 3.19 -3.56
CA ALA A 88 -19.91 2.54 -4.81
C ALA A 88 -19.81 1.02 -4.61
N THR A 89 -20.59 0.24 -5.35
CA THR A 89 -20.45 -1.21 -5.31
C THR A 89 -19.22 -1.66 -6.08
N SER A 90 -18.70 -2.83 -5.74
CA SER A 90 -17.60 -3.48 -6.46
C SER A 90 -17.90 -3.60 -7.97
N GLU A 91 -19.14 -3.90 -8.36
CA GLU A 91 -19.54 -3.90 -9.78
C GLU A 91 -19.39 -2.50 -10.43
N GLN A 92 -19.88 -1.44 -9.79
CA GLN A 92 -19.78 -0.07 -10.31
C GLN A 92 -18.32 0.37 -10.46
N ILE A 93 -17.51 0.06 -9.44
CA ILE A 93 -16.08 0.38 -9.42
C ILE A 93 -15.37 -0.36 -10.54
N CYS A 94 -15.54 -1.69 -10.61
CA CYS A 94 -14.82 -2.53 -11.55
C CYS A 94 -15.27 -2.33 -13.00
N ASN A 95 -16.52 -1.93 -13.24
CA ASN A 95 -17.03 -1.63 -14.58
C ASN A 95 -16.71 -0.21 -15.05
N GLY A 96 -16.09 0.62 -14.21
CA GLY A 96 -15.70 1.99 -14.57
C GLY A 96 -16.87 2.97 -14.59
N GLU A 97 -17.97 2.65 -13.89
CA GLU A 97 -19.10 3.57 -13.70
C GLU A 97 -18.74 4.72 -12.76
N VAL A 98 -17.74 4.48 -11.90
CA VAL A 98 -17.16 5.48 -11.01
C VAL A 98 -15.66 5.63 -11.27
N PRO A 99 -15.08 6.81 -11.03
CA PRO A 99 -13.69 7.07 -11.41
C PRO A 99 -12.70 6.40 -10.47
N LEU A 100 -11.69 5.74 -11.05
CA LEU A 100 -10.44 5.35 -10.41
C LEU A 100 -9.31 6.11 -11.11
N ILE A 101 -8.81 7.16 -10.47
CA ILE A 101 -7.83 8.08 -11.07
C ILE A 101 -6.48 7.79 -10.43
N LYS A 102 -5.41 7.67 -11.22
CA LYS A 102 -4.04 7.68 -10.72
C LYS A 102 -3.46 9.07 -10.83
N TYR A 103 -2.63 9.47 -9.85
CA TYR A 103 -1.84 10.69 -9.96
C TYR A 103 -0.65 10.48 -10.90
N GLU A 104 -0.36 11.48 -11.72
CA GLU A 104 0.86 11.51 -12.51
C GLU A 104 2.07 11.70 -11.59
N THR A 105 3.04 10.79 -11.68
CA THR A 105 4.36 10.96 -11.08
C THR A 105 5.21 11.81 -12.02
N LYS A 106 5.68 12.97 -11.54
CA LYS A 106 6.58 13.87 -12.27
C LYS A 106 8.02 13.36 -12.30
#